data_AF-A0A7V6D0Y2-F1
#
_entry.id   AF-A0A7V6D0Y2-F1
#
_cell.length_a   1.000
_cell.length_b   1.000
_cell.length_c   1.000
_cell.angle_alpha   90.00
_cell.angle_beta   90.00
_cell.angle_gamma   90.00
#
_symmetry.space_group_name_H-M   'P 1'
#
loop_
_entity.id
_entity.type
_entity.pdbx_description
1 polymer ?
#
loop_
_entity_poly.entity_id
_entity_poly.type
_entity_poly.pdbx_seq_one_letter_code
_entity_poly.pdbx_strand_id
1 'polypeptide(L)'
;MSYTPETPFDSVESAHQFVELLLEAIEEAQQEIAAELELARTNGATRRQEALLLVAHKLERLSFHISRSRRLLNDLRLLKRVLVEGGEPVQEELRQAASGD
;
A
#
# COMPACT_ATOMS: atom_id res chain seq x y z
N MET A 1 -29.67 -7.18 3.52
CA MET A 1 -28.78 -7.84 4.50
C MET A 1 -27.44 -7.11 4.42
N SER A 2 -27.05 -6.39 5.46
CA SER A 2 -25.74 -5.72 5.54
C SER A 2 -24.69 -6.79 5.82
N TYR A 3 -23.92 -7.17 4.79
CA TYR A 3 -22.81 -8.11 4.92
C TYR A 3 -21.69 -7.47 5.76
N THR A 4 -21.34 -8.12 6.87
CA THR A 4 -20.16 -7.73 7.68
C THR A 4 -19.01 -8.64 7.24
N PRO A 5 -17.91 -8.09 6.73
CA PRO A 5 -16.77 -8.90 6.30
C PRO A 5 -16.16 -9.63 7.53
N GLU A 6 -16.02 -10.94 7.43
CA GLU A 6 -15.33 -11.82 8.39
C GLU A 6 -13.81 -11.82 8.17
N THR A 7 -13.36 -11.50 6.95
CA THR A 7 -11.94 -11.36 6.62
C THR A 7 -11.62 -10.02 5.94
N PRO A 8 -10.35 -9.57 5.98
CA PRO A 8 -9.94 -8.35 5.29
C PRO A 8 -10.13 -8.41 3.76
N PHE A 9 -10.36 -9.59 3.18
CA PHE A 9 -10.40 -9.81 1.73
C PHE A 9 -11.79 -10.14 1.19
N ASP A 10 -12.82 -9.99 2.03
CA ASP A 10 -14.19 -10.34 1.70
C ASP A 10 -14.84 -9.39 0.68
N SER A 11 -14.34 -8.16 0.57
CA SER A 11 -14.75 -7.22 -0.48
C SER A 11 -13.59 -6.36 -0.97
N VAL A 12 -13.79 -5.68 -2.10
CA VAL A 12 -12.80 -4.71 -2.63
C VAL A 12 -12.60 -3.55 -1.64
N GLU A 13 -13.65 -3.15 -0.92
CA GLU A 13 -13.57 -2.12 0.12
C GLU A 13 -12.72 -2.56 1.31
N SER A 14 -12.94 -3.77 1.84
CA SER A 14 -12.13 -4.28 2.95
C SER A 14 -10.69 -4.53 2.52
N ALA A 15 -10.47 -5.02 1.29
CA ALA A 15 -9.13 -5.24 0.76
C ALA A 15 -8.36 -3.92 0.57
N HIS A 16 -9.04 -2.85 0.12
CA HIS A 16 -8.45 -1.52 0.04
C HIS A 16 -8.03 -1.00 1.41
N GLN A 17 -8.89 -1.14 2.43
CA GLN A 17 -8.57 -0.74 3.80
C GLN A 17 -7.38 -1.53 4.37
N PHE A 18 -7.32 -2.83 4.11
CA PHE A 18 -6.20 -3.67 4.52
C PHE A 18 -4.88 -3.20 3.90
N VAL A 19 -4.88 -2.91 2.60
CA VAL A 19 -3.69 -2.45 1.87
C VAL A 19 -3.22 -1.08 2.37
N GLU A 20 -4.12 -0.22 2.85
CA GLU A 20 -3.78 1.05 3.49
C GLU A 20 -3.02 0.83 4.81
N LEU A 21 -3.55 -0.03 5.71
CA LEU A 21 -2.86 -0.41 6.94
C LEU A 21 -1.52 -1.10 6.67
N LEU A 22 -1.44 -1.90 5.60
CA LEU A 22 -0.19 -2.54 5.21
C LEU A 22 0.86 -1.52 4.75
N LEU A 23 0.47 -0.45 4.06
CA LEU A 23 1.40 0.62 3.70
C LEU A 23 1.95 1.33 4.94
N GLU A 24 1.10 1.64 5.91
CA GLU A 24 1.53 2.23 7.18
C GLU A 24 2.57 1.35 7.88
N ALA A 25 2.31 0.05 7.99
CA ALA A 25 3.26 -0.90 8.59
C ALA A 25 4.59 -1.00 7.79
N ILE A 26 4.54 -0.88 6.46
CA ILE A 26 5.75 -0.85 5.64
C ILE A 26 6.54 0.43 5.88
N GLU A 27 5.87 1.58 6.00
CA GLU A 27 6.52 2.87 6.31
C GLU A 27 7.20 2.85 7.67
N GLU A 28 6.54 2.29 8.70
CA GLU A 28 7.13 2.07 10.02
C GLU A 28 8.40 1.21 9.93
N ALA A 29 8.31 0.06 9.24
CA ALA A 29 9.47 -0.81 9.05
C ALA A 29 10.62 -0.12 8.28
N GLN A 30 10.31 0.77 7.32
CA GLN A 30 11.34 1.55 6.64
C GLN A 30 12.07 2.51 7.59
N GLN A 31 11.34 3.15 8.50
CA GLN A 31 11.93 4.04 9.52
C GLN A 31 12.82 3.27 10.50
N GLU A 32 12.38 2.09 10.95
CA GLU A 32 13.17 1.21 11.83
C GLU A 32 14.48 0.79 11.16
N ILE A 33 14.43 0.33 9.90
CA ILE A 33 15.62 -0.07 9.15
C ILE A 33 16.57 1.11 8.91
N ALA A 34 16.04 2.31 8.67
CA ALA A 34 16.85 3.51 8.55
C ALA A 34 17.61 3.81 9.86
N ALA A 35 16.94 3.72 11.01
CA ALA A 35 17.57 3.90 12.32
C ALA A 35 18.64 2.82 12.58
N GLU A 36 18.37 1.56 12.26
CA GLU A 36 19.35 0.48 12.39
C GLU A 36 20.56 0.66 11.47
N LEU A 37 20.36 1.18 10.27
CA LEU A 37 21.44 1.44 9.32
C LEU A 37 22.39 2.51 9.86
N GLU A 38 21.87 3.58 10.45
CA GLU A 38 22.69 4.61 11.09
C GLU A 38 23.48 4.05 12.27
N LEU A 39 22.87 3.23 13.12
CA LEU A 39 23.59 2.53 14.19
C LEU A 39 24.69 1.61 13.65
N ALA A 40 24.41 0.86 12.58
CA ALA A 40 25.40 0.00 11.94
C ALA A 40 26.55 0.80 11.32
N ARG A 41 26.28 1.99 10.78
CA ARG A 41 27.28 2.98 10.30
C ARG A 41 28.19 3.43 11.44
N THR A 42 27.61 3.90 12.54
CA THR A 42 28.38 4.36 13.71
C THR A 42 29.27 3.26 14.28
N ASN A 43 28.78 2.02 14.31
CA ASN A 43 29.51 0.88 14.86
C ASN A 43 30.54 0.26 13.89
N GLY A 44 30.68 0.78 12.66
CA GLY A 44 31.60 0.22 11.65
C GLY A 44 31.24 -1.20 11.19
N ALA A 45 29.99 -1.63 11.36
CA ALA A 45 29.55 -3.00 11.11
C ALA A 45 29.19 -3.21 9.62
N THR A 46 30.18 -3.20 8.73
CA THR A 46 30.00 -3.19 7.26
C THR A 46 29.06 -4.27 6.74
N ARG A 47 29.22 -5.53 7.18
CA ARG A 47 28.34 -6.64 6.74
C ARG A 47 26.88 -6.44 7.15
N ARG A 48 26.64 -5.86 8.33
CA ARG A 48 25.28 -5.54 8.79
C ARG A 48 24.69 -4.39 7.96
N GLN A 49 25.50 -3.38 7.65
CA GLN A 49 25.08 -2.27 6.78
C GLN A 49 24.64 -2.77 5.40
N GLU A 50 25.45 -3.64 4.76
CA GLU A 50 25.11 -4.23 3.45
C GLU A 50 23.78 -5.00 3.49
N ALA A 51 23.55 -5.80 4.54
CA ALA A 51 22.30 -6.52 4.72
C ALA A 51 21.11 -5.56 4.91
N LEU A 52 21.26 -4.51 5.72
CA LEU A 52 20.21 -3.52 5.96
C LEU A 52 19.88 -2.70 4.69
N LEU A 53 20.88 -2.39 3.86
CA LEU A 53 20.65 -1.76 2.55
C LEU A 53 19.83 -2.65 1.62
N LEU A 54 20.09 -3.96 1.62
CA LEU A 54 19.28 -4.91 0.85
C LEU A 54 17.83 -4.96 1.36
N VAL A 55 17.63 -4.97 2.68
CA VAL A 55 16.28 -4.93 3.29
C VAL A 55 15.55 -3.65 2.91
N ALA A 56 16.20 -2.49 3.04
CA ALA A 56 15.64 -1.20 2.66
C ALA A 56 15.16 -1.19 1.20
N HIS A 57 15.99 -1.70 0.28
CA HIS A 57 15.61 -1.83 -1.13
C HIS A 57 14.40 -2.76 -1.35
N LYS A 58 14.31 -3.87 -0.60
CA LYS A 58 13.15 -4.76 -0.68
C LYS A 58 11.87 -4.11 -0.13
N LEU A 59 11.97 -3.34 0.96
CA LEU A 59 10.84 -2.59 1.52
C LEU A 59 10.36 -1.49 0.57
N GLU A 60 11.27 -0.76 -0.08
CA GLU A 60 10.93 0.23 -1.11
C GLU A 60 10.14 -0.43 -2.26
N ARG A 61 10.62 -1.57 -2.77
CA ARG A 61 9.90 -2.32 -3.81
C ARG A 61 8.54 -2.79 -3.34
N LEU A 62 8.43 -3.26 -2.10
CA LEU A 62 7.16 -3.69 -1.53
C LEU A 62 6.19 -2.51 -1.46
N SER A 63 6.60 -1.37 -0.91
CA SER A 63 5.80 -0.13 -0.84
C SER A 63 5.30 0.30 -2.22
N PHE A 64 6.17 0.25 -3.24
CA PHE A 64 5.79 0.55 -4.63
C PHE A 64 4.68 -0.35 -5.16
N HIS A 65 4.80 -1.68 -4.97
CA HIS A 65 3.80 -2.63 -5.45
C HIS A 65 2.48 -2.49 -4.69
N ILE A 66 2.53 -2.35 -3.37
CA ILE A 66 1.33 -2.20 -2.52
C ILE A 66 0.62 -0.86 -2.83
N SER A 67 1.35 0.23 -3.09
CA SER A 67 0.77 1.51 -3.51
C SER A 67 0.01 1.41 -4.83
N ARG A 68 0.56 0.66 -5.81
CA ARG A 68 -0.13 0.39 -7.08
C ARG A 68 -1.38 -0.47 -6.86
N SER A 69 -1.28 -1.53 -6.04
CA SER A 69 -2.43 -2.35 -5.68
C SER A 69 -3.53 -1.54 -4.99
N ARG A 70 -3.17 -0.60 -4.11
CA ARG A 70 -4.13 0.32 -3.46
C ARG A 70 -4.90 1.14 -4.49
N ARG A 71 -4.19 1.73 -5.45
CA ARG A 71 -4.80 2.52 -6.53
C ARG A 71 -5.79 1.67 -7.34
N LEU A 72 -5.37 0.48 -7.78
CA LEU A 72 -6.24 -0.44 -8.52
C LEU A 72 -7.49 -0.84 -7.72
N LEU A 73 -7.34 -1.12 -6.42
CA LEU A 73 -8.47 -1.43 -5.55
C LEU A 73 -9.42 -0.22 -5.42
N ASN A 74 -8.89 1.00 -5.33
CA ASN A 74 -9.70 2.21 -5.32
C ASN A 74 -10.48 2.39 -6.63
N ASP A 75 -9.84 2.15 -7.77
CA ASP A 75 -10.49 2.26 -9.08
C ASP A 75 -11.61 1.22 -9.22
N LEU A 76 -11.38 0.00 -8.75
CA LEU A 76 -12.42 -1.05 -8.70
C LEU A 76 -13.60 -0.67 -7.79
N ARG A 77 -13.34 -0.02 -6.64
CA ARG A 77 -14.40 0.51 -5.76
C ARG A 77 -15.25 1.55 -6.47
N LEU A 78 -14.61 2.47 -7.19
CA LEU A 78 -15.30 3.50 -7.98
C LEU A 78 -16.17 2.86 -9.07
N LEU A 79 -15.60 1.93 -9.85
CA LEU A 79 -16.32 1.23 -10.91
C LEU A 79 -17.52 0.45 -10.37
N LYS A 80 -17.38 -0.25 -9.24
CA LYS A 80 -18.49 -0.95 -8.59
C LYS A 80 -19.63 0.01 -8.21
N ARG A 81 -19.30 1.15 -7.60
CA ARG A 81 -20.29 2.18 -7.21
C ARG A 81 -21.05 2.72 -8.42
N VAL A 82 -20.35 3.01 -9.51
CA VAL A 82 -20.98 3.56 -10.73
C VAL A 82 -21.84 2.52 -11.43
N LEU A 83 -21.29 1.31 -11.65
CA LEU A 83 -21.93 0.30 -12.50
C LEU A 83 -23.04 -0.49 -11.78
N VAL A 84 -22.90 -0.70 -10.47
CA VAL A 84 -23.81 -1.59 -9.71
C VAL A 84 -24.76 -0.77 -8.85
N GLU A 85 -24.28 0.32 -8.25
CA GLU A 85 -25.06 1.10 -7.28
C GLU A 85 -25.74 2.33 -7.93
N GLY A 86 -25.53 2.54 -9.23
CA GLY A 86 -26.14 3.64 -10.00
C GLY A 86 -25.64 5.02 -9.56
N GLY A 87 -24.48 5.11 -8.92
CA GLY A 87 -23.88 6.38 -8.54
C GLY A 87 -23.41 7.16 -9.77
N GLU A 88 -23.73 8.46 -9.84
CA GLU A 88 -23.12 9.37 -10.81
C GLU A 88 -21.62 9.47 -10.50
N PRO A 89 -20.72 9.12 -11.43
CA PRO A 89 -19.31 9.32 -11.22
C PRO A 89 -19.00 10.81 -11.16
N VAL A 90 -18.25 11.24 -10.15
CA VAL A 90 -17.62 12.56 -10.22
C VAL A 90 -16.61 12.49 -11.36
N GLN A 91 -16.74 13.31 -12.39
CA GLN A 91 -15.89 13.23 -13.60
C GLN A 91 -14.39 13.29 -13.27
N GLU A 92 -14.04 13.94 -12.16
CA GLU A 92 -12.69 14.00 -11.60
C GLU A 92 -12.18 12.64 -11.10
N GLU A 93 -13.03 11.82 -10.46
CA GLU A 93 -12.67 10.48 -9.96
C GLU A 93 -12.41 9.50 -11.12
N LEU A 94 -13.21 9.58 -12.19
CA LEU A 94 -12.97 8.80 -13.41
C LEU A 94 -11.67 9.18 -14.13
N ARG A 95 -11.33 10.48 -14.15
CA ARG A 95 -10.07 10.97 -14.71
C ARG A 95 -8.88 10.50 -13.90
N GLN A 96 -8.97 10.53 -12.57
CA GLN A 96 -7.91 10.04 -11.69
C GLN A 96 -7.71 8.53 -11.79
N ALA A 97 -8.79 7.75 -11.92
CA ALA A 97 -8.71 6.31 -12.21
C ALA A 97 -8.07 6.02 -13.59
N ALA A 98 -8.37 6.83 -14.61
CA ALA A 98 -7.81 6.67 -15.95
C ALA A 98 -6.33 7.13 -16.08
N SER A 99 -5.82 7.88 -15.11
CA SER A 99 -4.46 8.46 -15.12
C SER A 99 -3.42 7.61 -14.37
N GLY A 100 -3.80 6.44 -13.87
CA GLY A 100 -2.94 5.59 -13.06
C GLY A 100 -2.02 4.66 -13.85
N ASP A 101 -0.89 5.16 -14.37
CA ASP A 101 0.20 4.38 -14.99
C ASP A 101 1.37 4.11 -14.01
#